data_AF-A0A7K1B2L5-F1
#
_entry.id   AF-A0A7K1B2L5-F1
#
_cell.length_a   1.000
_cell.length_b   1.000
_cell.length_c   1.000
_cell.angle_alpha   90.00
_cell.angle_beta   90.00
_cell.angle_gamma   90.00
#
_symmetry.space_group_name_H-M   'P 1'
#
loop_
_entity.id
_entity.type
_entity.pdbx_description
1 polymer ?
#
loop_
_entity_poly.entity_id
_entity_poly.type
_entity_poly.pdbx_seq_one_letter_code
_entity_poly.pdbx_strand_id
1 'polypeptide(L)'
;MIGRLRSLGAFLTGCVAIVGLLVSVLAVWATDVLFDSTEVGTAVERALAEQEVTDSMASLLTTAAFEAADLESRMEALLPGELAQLVPALVGGVRSSLEQRLADLLATEGARDLVVAVVERSHAALMRLLEGDGFVDGISVTDGEVRLNLLPLVVLGLRELQGLGYLDGIELPQLTAAGDPAEQIATLEATFGRTLPPDLGQLTVYESDSLDDANATVAAAQRMLVLVKRAVAAVIALTLGAVVATVLLARGRRRAVLTLAIASVAVMLVARSIVRKILDEAPVVVVDPGGRAAVSAMLQSLTSGLFVLVTLVLVLAAAVAVVAFLRSEQPLAVRWRGGAGHLRGGAWSVISRHRDATAMVAFGLAVAVIVVGGIGLAQFLVAVVLAAVGAWAWWAPRADGDGDGTDRAGDVGGADDVAVGAGR
;
A
#
# COMPACT_ATOMS: atom_id res chain seq x y z
N MET A 1 -3.77 21.70 40.82
CA MET A 1 -2.73 21.39 39.80
C MET A 1 -2.81 19.96 39.23
N ILE A 2 -3.00 18.93 40.05
CA ILE A 2 -3.08 17.50 39.64
C ILE A 2 -4.08 17.24 38.49
N GLY A 3 -5.18 17.99 38.42
CA GLY A 3 -6.16 17.86 37.35
C GLY A 3 -5.70 18.31 35.96
N ARG A 4 -4.86 19.35 35.86
CA ARG A 4 -4.32 19.87 34.59
C ARG A 4 -3.17 19.02 34.07
N LEU A 5 -2.34 18.45 34.95
CA LEU A 5 -1.29 17.51 34.54
C LEU A 5 -1.86 16.23 33.90
N ARG A 6 -2.96 15.69 34.42
CA ARG A 6 -3.61 14.49 33.85
C ARG A 6 -4.27 14.76 32.49
N SER A 7 -4.82 15.95 32.27
CA SER A 7 -5.38 16.31 30.96
C SER A 7 -4.31 16.58 29.91
N LEU A 8 -3.20 17.22 30.31
CA LEU A 8 -2.06 17.45 29.41
C LEU A 8 -1.39 16.12 29.02
N GLY A 9 -1.20 15.21 29.99
CA GLY A 9 -0.65 13.88 29.75
C GLY A 9 -1.52 13.07 28.77
N ALA A 10 -2.85 13.04 28.98
CA ALA A 10 -3.75 12.34 28.06
C ALA A 10 -3.73 12.92 26.62
N PHE A 11 -3.56 14.23 26.47
CA PHE A 11 -3.44 14.86 25.16
C PHE A 11 -2.13 14.47 24.46
N LEU A 12 -0.99 14.59 25.14
CA LEU A 12 0.32 14.24 24.58
C LEU A 12 0.38 12.76 24.19
N THR A 13 -0.07 11.87 25.06
CA THR A 13 -0.10 10.43 24.76
C THR A 13 -1.08 10.11 23.62
N GLY A 14 -2.18 10.87 23.50
CA GLY A 14 -3.11 10.76 22.37
C GLY A 14 -2.46 11.14 21.03
N CYS A 15 -1.69 12.24 20.99
CA CYS A 15 -0.91 12.62 19.81
C CYS A 15 0.11 11.53 19.42
N VAL A 16 0.85 11.01 20.39
CA VAL A 16 1.81 9.92 20.18
C VAL A 16 1.11 8.68 19.65
N ALA A 17 -0.07 8.33 20.16
CA ALA A 17 -0.84 7.18 19.68
C ALA A 17 -1.27 7.35 18.20
N ILE A 18 -1.69 8.55 17.81
CA ILE A 18 -2.11 8.82 16.42
C ILE A 18 -0.92 8.75 15.46
N VAL A 19 0.21 9.37 15.81
CA VAL A 19 1.43 9.32 14.99
C VAL A 19 1.97 7.90 14.94
N GLY A 20 2.01 7.20 16.08
CA GLY A 20 2.43 5.81 16.17
C GLY A 20 1.58 4.88 15.31
N LEU A 21 0.27 5.12 15.24
CA LEU A 21 -0.64 4.36 14.38
C LEU A 21 -0.30 4.55 12.90
N LEU A 22 -0.06 5.78 12.46
CA LEU A 22 0.34 6.07 11.09
C LEU A 22 1.67 5.37 10.76
N VAL A 23 2.68 5.52 11.62
CA VAL A 23 3.99 4.88 11.43
C VAL A 23 3.86 3.36 11.45
N SER A 24 3.03 2.79 12.32
CA SER A 24 2.78 1.34 12.38
C SER A 24 2.16 0.83 11.09
N VAL A 25 1.17 1.55 10.53
CA VAL A 25 0.53 1.19 9.26
C VAL A 25 1.53 1.23 8.11
N LEU A 26 2.33 2.29 8.01
CA LEU A 26 3.38 2.37 7.00
C LEU A 26 4.45 1.29 7.18
N ALA A 27 4.85 1.00 8.42
CA ALA A 27 5.84 -0.01 8.73
C ALA A 27 5.37 -1.42 8.39
N VAL A 28 4.11 -1.76 8.72
CA VAL A 28 3.51 -3.04 8.35
C VAL A 28 3.42 -3.15 6.83
N TRP A 29 2.88 -2.13 6.15
CA TRP A 29 2.83 -2.11 4.69
C TRP A 29 4.22 -2.27 4.05
N ALA A 30 5.23 -1.54 4.51
CA ALA A 30 6.57 -1.63 3.96
C ALA A 30 7.20 -3.01 4.19
N THR A 31 6.94 -3.63 5.34
CA THR A 31 7.42 -4.99 5.65
C THR A 31 6.75 -6.02 4.73
N ASP A 32 5.45 -5.86 4.49
CA ASP A 32 4.66 -6.74 3.60
C ASP A 32 5.12 -6.61 2.15
N VAL A 33 5.20 -5.38 1.64
CA VAL A 33 5.58 -5.10 0.26
C VAL A 33 7.05 -5.42 -0.05
N LEU A 34 7.97 -5.09 0.86
CA LEU A 34 9.40 -5.21 0.58
C LEU A 34 9.99 -6.58 0.88
N PHE A 35 9.34 -7.38 1.74
CA PHE A 35 9.86 -8.68 2.15
C PHE A 35 8.99 -9.86 1.71
N ASP A 36 7.79 -9.63 1.17
CA ASP A 36 6.97 -10.70 0.58
C ASP A 36 7.27 -10.85 -0.91
N SER A 37 7.77 -12.03 -1.30
CA SER A 37 8.07 -12.35 -2.69
C SER A 37 6.84 -12.28 -3.59
N THR A 38 5.66 -12.60 -3.08
CA THR A 38 4.39 -12.64 -3.83
C THR A 38 3.91 -11.24 -4.20
N GLU A 39 4.07 -10.28 -3.29
CA GLU A 39 3.75 -8.87 -3.57
C GLU A 39 4.70 -8.29 -4.62
N VAL A 40 5.99 -8.64 -4.56
CA VAL A 40 6.96 -8.29 -5.60
C VAL A 40 6.61 -8.93 -6.94
N GLY A 41 6.24 -10.20 -6.95
CA GLY A 41 5.77 -10.91 -8.15
C GLY A 41 4.55 -10.24 -8.78
N THR A 42 3.56 -9.87 -7.97
CA THR A 42 2.37 -9.14 -8.41
C THR A 42 2.72 -7.76 -9.00
N ALA A 43 3.71 -7.06 -8.43
CA ALA A 43 4.18 -5.79 -8.98
C ALA A 43 4.88 -5.95 -10.33
N VAL A 44 5.67 -7.03 -10.49
CA VAL A 44 6.31 -7.39 -11.76
C VAL A 44 5.26 -7.76 -12.80
N GLU A 45 4.27 -8.58 -12.44
CA GLU A 45 3.17 -8.96 -13.34
C GLU A 45 2.45 -7.73 -13.90
N ARG A 46 2.13 -6.76 -13.03
CA ARG A 46 1.52 -5.49 -13.46
C ARG A 46 2.45 -4.65 -14.33
N ALA A 47 3.76 -4.64 -14.05
CA ALA A 47 4.72 -3.96 -14.91
C ALA A 47 4.84 -4.63 -16.30
N LEU A 48 4.81 -5.96 -16.37
CA LEU A 48 4.83 -6.71 -17.63
C LEU A 48 3.55 -6.55 -18.45
N ALA A 49 2.48 -6.02 -17.86
CA ALA A 49 1.27 -5.65 -18.60
C ALA A 49 1.50 -4.42 -19.49
N GLU A 50 2.51 -3.59 -19.18
CA GLU A 50 2.86 -2.41 -19.98
C GLU A 50 3.74 -2.81 -21.17
N GLN A 51 3.37 -2.34 -22.36
CA GLN A 51 4.08 -2.67 -23.60
C GLN A 51 5.53 -2.18 -23.57
N GLU A 52 5.76 -0.98 -23.03
CA GLU A 52 7.09 -0.35 -22.96
C GLU A 52 8.09 -1.17 -22.10
N VAL A 53 7.59 -1.86 -21.07
CA VAL A 53 8.40 -2.75 -20.22
C VAL A 53 8.75 -4.02 -20.98
N THR A 54 7.76 -4.57 -21.69
CA THR A 54 7.91 -5.79 -22.48
C THR A 54 8.92 -5.58 -23.62
N ASP A 55 8.84 -4.46 -24.33
CA ASP A 55 9.76 -4.10 -25.41
C ASP A 55 11.20 -3.94 -24.89
N SER A 56 11.37 -3.24 -23.76
CA SER A 56 12.69 -3.07 -23.14
C SER A 56 13.30 -4.40 -22.70
N MET A 57 12.49 -5.30 -22.15
CA MET A 57 12.95 -6.62 -21.73
C MET A 57 13.28 -7.51 -22.94
N ALA A 58 12.49 -7.46 -24.01
CA ALA A 58 12.78 -8.15 -25.26
C ALA A 58 14.14 -7.73 -25.85
N SER A 59 14.48 -6.44 -25.79
CA SER A 59 15.78 -5.92 -26.23
C SER A 59 16.95 -6.49 -25.42
N LEU A 60 16.80 -6.56 -24.09
CA LEU A 60 17.79 -7.16 -23.19
C LEU A 60 17.99 -8.65 -23.47
N LEU A 61 16.89 -9.41 -23.60
CA LEU A 61 16.95 -10.85 -23.88
C LEU A 61 17.52 -11.14 -25.27
N THR A 62 17.21 -10.30 -26.26
CA THR A 62 17.78 -10.39 -27.61
C THR A 62 19.29 -10.22 -27.56
N THR A 63 19.77 -9.22 -26.81
CA THR A 63 21.21 -8.98 -26.64
C THR A 63 21.90 -10.17 -25.99
N ALA A 64 21.35 -10.68 -24.88
CA ALA A 64 21.90 -11.84 -24.18
C ALA A 64 21.89 -13.12 -25.04
N ALA A 65 20.83 -13.35 -25.82
CA ALA A 65 20.74 -14.49 -26.72
C ALA A 65 21.76 -14.41 -27.86
N PHE A 66 21.98 -13.22 -28.43
CA PHE A 66 22.99 -12.99 -29.47
C PHE A 66 24.40 -13.18 -28.93
N GLU A 67 24.67 -12.66 -27.74
CA GLU A 67 25.94 -12.85 -27.05
C GLU A 67 26.21 -14.33 -26.78
N ALA A 68 25.21 -15.08 -26.30
CA ALA A 68 25.32 -16.51 -26.04
C ALA A 68 25.48 -17.36 -27.32
N ALA A 69 24.76 -17.03 -28.39
CA ALA A 69 24.77 -17.77 -29.65
C ALA A 69 25.96 -17.44 -30.56
N ASP A 70 26.57 -16.26 -30.41
CA ASP A 70 27.63 -15.73 -31.28
C ASP A 70 27.23 -15.75 -32.75
N LEU A 71 26.06 -15.16 -33.01
CA LEU A 71 25.41 -15.23 -34.33
C LEU A 71 26.27 -14.61 -35.44
N GLU A 72 27.01 -13.55 -35.12
CA GLU A 72 27.88 -12.86 -36.08
C GLU A 72 28.97 -13.80 -36.61
N SER A 73 29.74 -14.43 -35.72
CA SER A 73 30.78 -15.40 -36.10
C SER A 73 30.23 -16.61 -36.86
N ARG A 74 29.03 -17.09 -36.48
CA ARG A 74 28.35 -18.19 -37.20
C ARG A 74 27.94 -17.79 -38.61
N MET A 75 27.43 -16.57 -38.79
CA MET A 75 27.03 -16.07 -40.10
C MET A 75 28.24 -15.83 -40.99
N GLU A 76 29.33 -15.29 -40.46
CA GLU A 76 30.60 -15.14 -41.19
C GLU A 76 31.14 -16.48 -41.69
N ALA A 77 31.06 -17.55 -40.88
CA ALA A 77 31.53 -18.87 -41.26
C ALA A 77 30.70 -19.51 -42.40
N LEU A 78 29.43 -19.13 -42.56
CA LEU A 78 28.51 -19.67 -43.55
C LEU A 78 28.47 -18.86 -44.86
N LEU A 79 28.85 -17.57 -44.81
CA LEU A 79 28.79 -16.67 -45.96
C LEU A 79 30.14 -16.64 -46.71
N PRO A 80 30.19 -16.99 -48.01
CA PRO A 80 31.42 -16.86 -48.80
C PRO A 80 31.84 -15.40 -48.93
N GLY A 81 33.16 -15.16 -48.94
CA GLY A 81 33.80 -13.88 -48.59
C GLY A 81 33.19 -12.58 -49.13
N GLU A 82 32.67 -12.54 -50.36
CA GLU A 82 32.04 -11.32 -50.92
C GLU A 82 30.72 -10.95 -50.22
N LEU A 83 30.02 -11.92 -49.65
CA LEU A 83 28.77 -11.72 -48.91
C LEU A 83 29.00 -11.40 -47.42
N ALA A 84 30.24 -11.53 -46.92
CA ALA A 84 30.58 -11.21 -45.53
C ALA A 84 30.28 -9.74 -45.19
N GLN A 85 30.35 -8.83 -46.17
CA GLN A 85 29.99 -7.42 -45.98
C GLN A 85 28.50 -7.20 -45.66
N LEU A 86 27.64 -8.18 -45.95
CA LEU A 86 26.22 -8.13 -45.63
C LEU A 86 25.90 -8.64 -44.22
N VAL A 87 26.87 -9.24 -43.52
CA VAL A 87 26.68 -9.83 -42.17
C VAL A 87 26.05 -8.81 -41.21
N PRO A 88 26.53 -7.56 -41.08
CA PRO A 88 25.92 -6.61 -40.15
C PRO A 88 24.45 -6.31 -40.47
N ALA A 89 24.10 -6.22 -41.76
CA ALA A 89 22.73 -5.97 -42.19
C ALA A 89 21.82 -7.18 -41.92
N LEU A 90 22.32 -8.40 -42.15
CA LEU A 90 21.59 -9.63 -41.89
C LEU A 90 21.40 -9.86 -40.38
N VAL A 91 22.47 -9.71 -39.58
CA VAL A 91 22.44 -9.79 -38.11
C VAL A 91 21.46 -8.76 -37.55
N GLY A 92 21.44 -7.54 -38.09
CA GLY A 92 20.46 -6.52 -37.72
C GLY A 92 19.02 -6.92 -38.05
N GLY A 93 18.79 -7.56 -39.20
CA GLY A 93 17.49 -8.11 -39.57
C GLY A 93 17.00 -9.19 -38.61
N VAL A 94 17.86 -10.15 -38.27
CA VAL A 94 17.57 -11.20 -37.28
C VAL A 94 17.31 -10.60 -35.91
N ARG A 95 18.11 -9.60 -35.51
CA ARG A 95 17.93 -8.91 -34.23
C ARG A 95 16.55 -8.30 -34.11
N SER A 96 16.12 -7.53 -35.11
CA SER A 96 14.76 -6.93 -35.08
C SER A 96 13.65 -7.98 -35.08
N SER A 97 13.85 -9.09 -35.80
CA SER A 97 12.86 -10.17 -35.87
C SER A 97 12.76 -10.94 -34.55
N LEU A 98 13.89 -11.17 -33.88
CA LEU A 98 13.93 -11.81 -32.57
C LEU A 98 13.34 -10.89 -31.50
N GLU A 99 13.69 -9.61 -31.51
CA GLU A 99 13.17 -8.61 -30.59
C GLU A 99 11.65 -8.52 -30.67
N GLN A 100 11.08 -8.48 -31.88
CA GLN A 100 9.63 -8.46 -32.07
C GLN A 100 8.95 -9.74 -31.59
N ARG A 101 9.53 -10.92 -31.89
CA ARG A 101 8.99 -12.21 -31.40
C ARG A 101 9.06 -12.34 -29.89
N LEU A 102 10.15 -11.88 -29.28
CA LEU A 102 10.27 -11.87 -27.83
C LEU A 102 9.30 -10.90 -27.18
N ALA A 103 9.06 -9.72 -27.77
CA ALA A 103 8.03 -8.81 -27.28
C ALA A 103 6.63 -9.45 -27.34
N ASP A 104 6.28 -10.08 -28.47
CA ASP A 104 5.01 -10.81 -28.62
C ASP A 104 4.88 -11.98 -27.64
N LEU A 105 5.97 -12.75 -27.45
CA LEU A 105 6.02 -13.87 -26.51
C LEU A 105 5.85 -13.39 -25.07
N LEU A 106 6.58 -12.35 -24.66
CA LEU A 106 6.53 -11.77 -23.32
C LEU A 106 5.18 -11.10 -23.02
N ALA A 107 4.39 -10.76 -24.04
CA ALA A 107 3.01 -10.32 -23.87
C ALA A 107 2.04 -11.46 -23.52
N THR A 108 2.45 -12.73 -23.67
CA THR A 108 1.63 -13.90 -23.32
C THR A 108 1.67 -14.22 -21.82
N GLU A 109 0.56 -14.76 -21.28
CA GLU A 109 0.46 -15.16 -19.87
C GLU A 109 1.57 -16.12 -19.45
N GLY A 110 1.86 -17.16 -20.25
CA GLY A 110 2.86 -18.16 -19.90
C GLY A 110 4.29 -17.61 -19.80
N ALA A 111 4.66 -16.63 -20.62
CA ALA A 111 5.97 -15.99 -20.53
C ALA A 111 6.04 -15.03 -19.34
N ARG A 112 4.95 -14.30 -19.05
CA ARG A 112 4.86 -13.44 -17.86
C ARG A 112 4.98 -14.25 -16.57
N ASP A 113 4.29 -15.39 -16.48
CA ASP A 113 4.37 -16.30 -15.33
C ASP A 113 5.79 -16.82 -15.09
N LEU A 114 6.53 -17.13 -16.17
CA LEU A 114 7.94 -17.52 -16.05
C LEU A 114 8.79 -16.39 -15.48
N VAL A 115 8.65 -15.17 -15.99
CA VAL A 115 9.41 -14.01 -15.51
C VAL A 115 9.07 -13.71 -14.05
N VAL A 116 7.78 -13.67 -13.71
CA VAL A 116 7.30 -13.50 -12.33
C VAL A 116 7.91 -14.57 -11.43
N ALA A 117 7.84 -15.84 -11.81
CA ALA A 117 8.38 -16.92 -10.99
C ALA A 117 9.92 -16.86 -10.85
N VAL A 118 10.65 -16.35 -11.84
CA VAL A 118 12.10 -16.12 -11.72
C VAL A 118 12.36 -15.00 -10.71
N VAL A 119 11.63 -13.89 -10.78
CA VAL A 119 11.81 -12.76 -9.87
C VAL A 119 11.39 -13.10 -8.44
N GLU A 120 10.24 -13.75 -8.24
CA GLU A 120 9.77 -14.17 -6.92
C GLU A 120 10.77 -15.09 -6.23
N ARG A 121 11.31 -16.08 -6.96
CA ARG A 121 12.32 -17.00 -6.43
C ARG A 121 13.62 -16.28 -6.10
N SER A 122 14.08 -15.40 -6.98
CA SER A 122 15.27 -14.58 -6.77
C SER A 122 15.15 -13.72 -5.51
N HIS A 123 14.00 -13.07 -5.34
CA HIS A 123 13.70 -12.27 -4.15
C HIS A 123 13.62 -13.14 -2.89
N ALA A 124 12.92 -14.28 -2.94
CA ALA A 124 12.81 -15.19 -1.81
C ALA A 124 14.18 -15.74 -1.37
N ALA A 125 15.05 -16.08 -2.31
CA ALA A 125 16.40 -16.53 -2.02
C ALA A 125 17.23 -15.41 -1.37
N LEU A 126 17.12 -14.16 -1.88
CA LEU A 126 17.76 -13.00 -1.27
C LEU A 126 17.27 -12.77 0.17
N MET A 127 15.96 -12.87 0.39
CA MET A 127 15.38 -12.69 1.73
C MET A 127 15.84 -13.77 2.71
N ARG A 128 15.95 -15.04 2.29
CA ARG A 128 16.52 -16.11 3.13
C ARG A 128 17.97 -15.85 3.50
N LEU A 129 18.77 -15.36 2.55
CA LEU A 129 20.15 -14.95 2.82
C LEU A 129 20.21 -13.84 3.88
N LEU A 130 19.33 -12.83 3.78
CA LEU A 130 19.23 -11.73 4.74
C LEU A 130 18.61 -12.13 6.09
N GLU A 131 17.84 -13.21 6.16
CA GLU A 131 17.30 -13.75 7.40
C GLU A 131 18.31 -14.62 8.16
N GLY A 132 19.39 -15.03 7.49
CA GLY A 132 20.44 -15.86 8.08
C GLY A 132 20.13 -17.36 8.00
N ASP A 133 19.17 -17.76 7.17
CA ASP A 133 18.77 -19.16 6.97
C ASP A 133 19.76 -19.96 6.09
N GLY A 134 20.89 -19.35 5.73
CA GLY A 134 21.99 -19.97 4.96
C GLY A 134 21.92 -19.67 3.46
N PHE A 135 22.97 -20.08 2.74
CA PHE A 135 23.02 -20.02 1.28
C PHE A 135 22.14 -21.14 0.71
N VAL A 136 21.25 -20.79 -0.22
CA VAL A 136 20.35 -21.72 -0.91
C VAL A 136 20.83 -21.86 -2.36
N ASP A 137 20.57 -23.01 -2.98
CA ASP A 137 20.81 -23.22 -4.41
C ASP A 137 20.17 -22.09 -5.24
N GLY A 138 20.95 -21.45 -6.14
CA GLY A 138 20.52 -20.32 -6.98
C GLY A 138 21.09 -18.94 -6.61
N ILE A 139 21.82 -18.80 -5.49
CA ILE A 139 22.63 -17.61 -5.19
C ILE A 139 24.09 -18.02 -5.00
N SER A 140 24.95 -17.60 -5.93
CA SER A 140 26.39 -17.73 -5.79
C SER A 140 26.97 -16.47 -5.17
N VAL A 141 27.65 -16.60 -4.03
CA VAL A 141 28.58 -15.57 -3.55
C VAL A 141 29.96 -15.98 -4.00
N THR A 142 30.39 -15.41 -5.11
CA THR A 142 31.75 -15.58 -5.64
C THR A 142 32.38 -14.20 -5.67
N ASP A 143 33.57 -14.11 -5.11
CA ASP A 143 34.36 -12.88 -5.08
C ASP A 143 33.69 -11.64 -4.44
N GLY A 144 32.79 -11.84 -3.47
CA GLY A 144 32.14 -10.74 -2.75
C GLY A 144 30.94 -10.12 -3.48
N GLU A 145 30.53 -10.74 -4.59
CA GLU A 145 29.38 -10.32 -5.37
C GLU A 145 28.15 -11.17 -5.06
N VAL A 146 26.98 -10.53 -4.99
CA VAL A 146 25.67 -11.22 -4.94
C VAL A 146 25.03 -11.08 -6.31
N ARG A 147 24.98 -12.20 -7.04
CA ARG A 147 24.42 -12.25 -8.39
C ARG A 147 23.14 -13.08 -8.43
N LEU A 148 22.20 -12.66 -9.27
CA LEU A 148 20.93 -13.36 -9.52
C LEU A 148 20.99 -14.14 -10.83
N ASN A 149 20.54 -15.39 -10.80
CA ASN A 149 20.50 -16.27 -11.96
C ASN A 149 19.31 -15.95 -12.89
N LEU A 150 19.58 -15.31 -14.01
CA LEU A 150 18.62 -15.02 -15.08
C LEU A 150 18.83 -15.90 -16.32
N LEU A 151 19.69 -16.93 -16.27
CA LEU A 151 19.90 -17.88 -17.36
C LEU A 151 18.62 -18.52 -17.91
N PRO A 152 17.59 -18.84 -17.11
CA PRO A 152 16.32 -19.33 -17.65
C PRO A 152 15.67 -18.37 -18.66
N LEU A 153 15.87 -17.06 -18.49
CA LEU A 153 15.38 -16.06 -19.43
C LEU A 153 16.24 -15.97 -20.69
N VAL A 154 17.56 -16.18 -20.57
CA VAL A 154 18.47 -16.27 -21.73
C VAL A 154 18.09 -17.46 -22.62
N VAL A 155 17.77 -18.60 -22.02
CA VAL A 155 17.29 -19.79 -22.77
C VAL A 155 15.99 -19.52 -23.50
N LEU A 156 15.11 -18.66 -22.98
CA LEU A 156 13.90 -18.23 -23.69
C LEU A 156 14.26 -17.54 -25.02
N GLY A 157 15.22 -16.60 -24.97
CA GLY A 157 15.77 -15.95 -26.16
C GLY A 157 16.41 -16.91 -27.15
N LEU A 158 17.19 -17.88 -26.65
CA LEU A 158 17.81 -18.91 -27.48
C LEU A 158 16.76 -19.83 -28.16
N ARG A 159 15.65 -20.15 -27.48
CA ARG A 159 14.56 -20.95 -28.07
C ARG A 159 13.87 -20.21 -29.20
N GLU A 160 13.63 -18.91 -29.06
CA GLU A 160 13.06 -18.11 -30.14
C GLU A 160 14.04 -18.01 -31.33
N LEU A 161 15.34 -17.87 -31.06
CA LEU A 161 16.37 -17.91 -32.10
C LEU A 161 16.44 -19.28 -32.81
N GLN A 162 16.22 -20.37 -32.07
CA GLN A 162 16.06 -21.71 -32.63
C GLN A 162 14.81 -21.83 -33.50
N GLY A 163 13.67 -21.28 -33.08
CA GLY A 163 12.43 -21.27 -33.87
C GLY A 163 12.55 -20.51 -35.19
N LEU A 164 13.53 -19.61 -35.32
CA LEU A 164 13.90 -18.94 -36.55
C LEU A 164 14.82 -19.77 -37.48
N GLY A 165 15.27 -20.95 -37.05
CA GLY A 165 16.13 -21.86 -37.82
C GLY A 165 17.64 -21.62 -37.64
N TYR A 166 18.07 -20.68 -36.78
CA TYR A 166 19.48 -20.33 -36.62
C TYR A 166 20.26 -21.26 -35.67
N LEU A 167 19.54 -22.03 -34.85
CA LEU A 167 20.10 -23.01 -33.91
C LEU A 167 19.59 -24.42 -34.20
N ASP A 168 19.31 -24.73 -35.48
CA ASP A 168 18.88 -26.06 -35.89
C ASP A 168 19.93 -27.12 -35.54
N GLY A 169 19.47 -28.22 -34.94
CA GLY A 169 20.33 -29.33 -34.51
C GLY A 169 21.02 -29.15 -33.15
N ILE A 170 20.73 -28.07 -32.41
CA ILE A 170 21.22 -27.85 -31.04
C ILE A 170 20.13 -28.18 -30.03
N GLU A 171 20.35 -29.14 -29.14
CA GLU A 171 19.40 -29.43 -28.05
C GLU A 171 19.62 -28.46 -26.88
N LEU A 172 18.73 -27.47 -26.73
CA LEU A 172 18.84 -26.47 -25.65
C LEU A 172 18.48 -27.10 -24.29
N PRO A 173 19.33 -26.94 -23.26
CA PRO A 173 19.06 -27.48 -21.93
C PRO A 173 17.89 -26.76 -21.25
N GLN A 174 17.26 -27.43 -20.30
CA GLN A 174 16.29 -26.80 -19.41
C GLN A 174 17.02 -26.24 -18.19
N LEU A 175 17.07 -24.91 -18.09
CA LEU A 175 17.68 -24.22 -16.97
C LEU A 175 16.61 -23.74 -15.98
N THR A 176 16.97 -23.69 -14.71
CA THR A 176 16.05 -23.26 -13.64
C THR A 176 16.71 -22.17 -12.79
N ALA A 177 15.93 -21.22 -12.29
CA ALA A 177 16.49 -20.12 -11.48
C ALA A 177 17.13 -20.59 -10.16
N ALA A 178 16.80 -21.82 -9.71
CA ALA A 178 17.33 -22.41 -8.48
C ALA A 178 18.59 -23.27 -8.70
N GLY A 179 19.02 -23.51 -9.95
CA GLY A 179 20.25 -24.25 -10.19
C GLY A 179 21.48 -23.37 -10.03
N ASP A 180 22.64 -24.01 -9.84
CA ASP A 180 23.93 -23.33 -9.77
C ASP A 180 24.25 -22.63 -11.11
N PRO A 181 24.45 -21.29 -11.13
CA PRO A 181 24.76 -20.57 -12.36
C PRO A 181 26.00 -21.11 -13.09
N ALA A 182 27.04 -21.52 -12.36
CA ALA A 182 28.28 -21.98 -12.97
C ALA A 182 28.09 -23.33 -13.69
N GLU A 183 27.40 -24.29 -13.07
CA GLU A 183 27.02 -25.55 -13.72
C GLU A 183 26.11 -25.33 -14.94
N GLN A 184 25.19 -24.36 -14.87
CA GLN A 184 24.28 -24.04 -15.97
C GLN A 184 25.01 -23.40 -17.15
N ILE A 185 25.96 -22.50 -16.90
CA ILE A 185 26.83 -21.93 -17.93
C ILE A 185 27.69 -23.03 -18.55
N ALA A 186 28.32 -23.90 -17.74
CA ALA A 186 29.11 -25.01 -18.24
C ALA A 186 28.30 -25.97 -19.13
N THR A 187 27.02 -26.17 -18.80
CA THR A 187 26.10 -26.95 -19.64
C THR A 187 25.83 -26.27 -20.98
N LEU A 188 25.65 -24.94 -20.99
CA LEU A 188 25.51 -24.16 -22.23
C LEU A 188 26.82 -24.16 -23.04
N GLU A 189 27.97 -24.01 -22.41
CA GLU A 189 29.29 -24.09 -23.06
C GLU A 189 29.49 -25.43 -23.77
N ALA A 190 29.17 -26.53 -23.10
CA ALA A 190 29.23 -27.87 -23.69
C ALA A 190 28.26 -28.02 -24.88
N THR A 191 27.08 -27.40 -24.79
CA THR A 191 26.07 -27.42 -25.85
C THR A 191 26.52 -26.64 -27.09
N PHE A 192 27.14 -25.49 -26.90
CA PHE A 192 27.59 -24.62 -27.99
C PHE A 192 29.03 -24.90 -28.45
N GLY A 193 29.78 -25.74 -27.73
CA GLY A 193 31.17 -26.08 -28.01
C GLY A 193 32.12 -24.89 -27.88
N ARG A 194 31.79 -23.91 -27.03
CA ARG A 194 32.57 -22.67 -26.86
C ARG A 194 32.55 -22.19 -25.42
N THR A 195 33.53 -21.34 -25.08
CA THR A 195 33.56 -20.62 -23.80
C THR A 195 32.55 -19.48 -23.81
N LEU A 196 31.73 -19.39 -22.78
CA LEU A 196 30.76 -18.32 -22.57
C LEU A 196 31.29 -17.34 -21.51
N PRO A 197 30.82 -16.09 -21.48
CA PRO A 197 31.11 -15.18 -20.38
C PRO A 197 30.72 -15.83 -19.04
N PRO A 198 31.57 -15.76 -18.00
CA PRO A 198 31.32 -16.41 -16.71
C PRO A 198 30.13 -15.80 -15.94
N ASP A 199 29.69 -14.60 -16.35
CA ASP A 199 28.59 -13.79 -15.84
C ASP A 199 27.37 -13.80 -16.77
N LEU A 200 27.35 -14.65 -17.81
CA LEU A 200 26.24 -14.71 -18.75
C LEU A 200 24.91 -14.93 -18.02
N GLY A 201 23.95 -14.03 -18.23
CA GLY A 201 22.63 -14.10 -17.60
C GLY A 201 22.68 -13.98 -16.08
N GLN A 202 23.73 -13.39 -15.51
CA GLN A 202 23.84 -13.11 -14.09
C GLN A 202 23.69 -11.60 -13.87
N LEU A 203 22.71 -11.20 -13.06
CA LEU A 203 22.55 -9.79 -12.67
C LEU A 203 23.27 -9.56 -11.34
N THR A 204 24.35 -8.77 -11.37
CA THR A 204 25.04 -8.33 -10.15
C THR A 204 24.17 -7.32 -9.41
N VAL A 205 23.62 -7.73 -8.27
CA VAL A 205 22.81 -6.88 -7.38
C VAL A 205 23.71 -6.11 -6.41
N TYR A 206 24.85 -6.71 -6.06
CA TYR A 206 25.82 -6.13 -5.15
C TYR A 206 27.23 -6.59 -5.52
N GLU A 207 28.16 -5.64 -5.50
CA GLU A 207 29.60 -5.84 -5.70
C GLU A 207 30.33 -5.12 -4.55
N SER A 208 31.25 -5.82 -3.89
CA SER A 208 32.12 -5.22 -2.88
C SER A 208 33.56 -5.27 -3.33
N ASP A 209 34.27 -4.15 -3.25
CA ASP A 209 35.69 -4.04 -3.60
C ASP A 209 36.63 -4.93 -2.74
N SER A 210 36.13 -5.61 -1.70
CA SER A 210 36.92 -6.51 -0.87
C SER A 210 36.14 -7.72 -0.32
N LEU A 211 36.76 -8.90 -0.35
CA LEU A 211 36.17 -10.18 0.08
C LEU A 211 35.93 -10.26 1.59
N ASP A 212 36.81 -9.62 2.38
CA ASP A 212 36.68 -9.54 3.84
C ASP A 212 35.50 -8.65 4.24
N ASP A 213 35.10 -7.70 3.37
CA ASP A 213 33.92 -6.87 3.58
C ASP A 213 32.62 -7.62 3.24
N ALA A 214 32.59 -8.52 2.24
CA ALA A 214 31.36 -9.19 1.81
C ALA A 214 30.64 -9.97 2.92
N ASN A 215 31.37 -10.75 3.72
CA ASN A 215 30.78 -11.47 4.85
C ASN A 215 30.37 -10.51 5.98
N ALA A 216 31.16 -9.46 6.21
CA ALA A 216 30.86 -8.45 7.22
C ALA A 216 29.61 -7.62 6.85
N THR A 217 29.42 -7.32 5.56
CA THR A 217 28.29 -6.58 5.02
C THR A 217 27.03 -7.43 4.96
N VAL A 218 27.11 -8.70 4.57
CA VAL A 218 25.97 -9.63 4.69
C VAL A 218 25.55 -9.75 6.16
N ALA A 219 26.50 -9.93 7.08
CA ALA A 219 26.20 -9.97 8.52
C ALA A 219 25.66 -8.62 9.06
N ALA A 220 26.05 -7.48 8.47
CA ALA A 220 25.52 -6.18 8.81
C ALA A 220 24.09 -6.00 8.26
N ALA A 221 23.82 -6.47 7.05
CA ALA A 221 22.50 -6.45 6.42
C ALA A 221 21.52 -7.36 7.18
N GLN A 222 21.94 -8.57 7.57
CA GLN A 222 21.17 -9.46 8.44
C GLN A 222 20.85 -8.80 9.79
N ARG A 223 21.86 -8.17 10.42
CA ARG A 223 21.64 -7.40 11.67
C ARG A 223 20.68 -6.25 11.48
N MET A 224 20.79 -5.51 10.38
CA MET A 224 19.89 -4.42 10.05
C MET A 224 18.46 -4.92 9.82
N LEU A 225 18.27 -6.04 9.11
CA LEU A 225 16.96 -6.66 8.90
C LEU A 225 16.30 -7.02 10.24
N VAL A 226 17.05 -7.68 11.13
CA VAL A 226 16.55 -8.04 12.48
C VAL A 226 16.23 -6.79 13.29
N LEU A 227 17.07 -5.75 13.22
CA LEU A 227 16.81 -4.46 13.88
C LEU A 227 15.55 -3.80 13.34
N VAL A 228 15.34 -3.81 12.02
CA VAL A 228 14.13 -3.27 11.38
C VAL A 228 12.90 -4.04 11.84
N LYS A 229 12.88 -5.38 11.73
CA LYS A 229 11.75 -6.21 12.20
C LYS A 229 11.43 -5.97 13.68
N ARG A 230 12.46 -5.87 14.54
CA ARG A 230 12.30 -5.55 15.96
C ARG A 230 11.80 -4.12 16.19
N ALA A 231 12.29 -3.15 15.44
CA ALA A 231 11.86 -1.77 15.53
C ALA A 231 10.38 -1.63 15.11
N VAL A 232 9.95 -2.32 14.05
CA VAL A 232 8.54 -2.37 13.64
C VAL A 232 7.68 -2.94 14.77
N ALA A 233 8.08 -4.09 15.35
CA ALA A 233 7.37 -4.68 16.48
C ALA A 233 7.33 -3.73 17.70
N ALA A 234 8.44 -3.04 17.99
CA ALA A 234 8.53 -2.06 19.08
C ALA A 234 7.62 -0.84 18.83
N VAL A 235 7.54 -0.32 17.61
CA VAL A 235 6.65 0.78 17.23
C VAL A 235 5.18 0.37 17.38
N ILE A 236 4.82 -0.85 16.96
CA ILE A 236 3.46 -1.38 17.14
C ILE A 236 3.14 -1.50 18.63
N ALA A 237 4.04 -2.10 19.42
CA ALA A 237 3.85 -2.24 20.87
C ALA A 237 3.73 -0.89 21.58
N LEU A 238 4.58 0.08 21.21
CA LEU A 238 4.55 1.45 21.73
C LEU A 238 3.23 2.14 21.38
N THR A 239 2.75 1.98 20.15
CA THR A 239 1.48 2.54 19.68
C THR A 239 0.31 1.97 20.48
N LEU A 240 0.23 0.65 20.63
CA LEU A 240 -0.80 -0.01 21.44
C LEU A 240 -0.74 0.46 22.90
N GLY A 241 0.48 0.55 23.46
CA GLY A 241 0.71 1.09 24.81
C GLY A 241 0.21 2.53 24.94
N ALA A 242 0.48 3.39 23.95
CA ALA A 242 0.02 4.78 23.93
C ALA A 242 -1.50 4.89 23.81
N VAL A 243 -2.15 4.04 23.02
CA VAL A 243 -3.63 3.97 22.94
C VAL A 243 -4.21 3.59 24.31
N VAL A 244 -3.68 2.53 24.94
CA VAL A 244 -4.14 2.09 26.27
C VAL A 244 -3.91 3.16 27.33
N ALA A 245 -2.72 3.76 27.36
CA ALA A 245 -2.38 4.82 28.30
C ALA A 245 -3.28 6.04 28.15
N THR A 246 -3.60 6.45 26.92
CA THR A 246 -4.55 7.54 26.63
C THR A 246 -5.92 7.25 27.25
N VAL A 247 -6.42 6.02 27.09
CA VAL A 247 -7.72 5.61 27.65
C VAL A 247 -7.68 5.56 29.18
N LEU A 248 -6.59 5.09 29.78
CA LEU A 248 -6.46 4.97 31.24
C LEU A 248 -6.30 6.33 31.94
N LEU A 249 -5.59 7.27 31.32
CA LEU A 249 -5.36 8.62 31.86
C LEU A 249 -6.59 9.52 31.74
N ALA A 250 -7.45 9.27 30.74
CA ALA A 250 -8.64 10.07 30.49
C ALA A 250 -9.70 9.93 31.58
N ARG A 251 -10.19 11.07 32.09
CA ARG A 251 -11.34 11.14 33.01
C ARG A 251 -12.63 10.60 32.39
N GLY A 252 -12.80 10.74 31.08
CA GLY A 252 -13.92 10.19 30.32
C GLY A 252 -13.44 9.18 29.29
N ARG A 253 -13.22 7.92 29.69
CA ARG A 253 -12.70 6.85 28.83
C ARG A 253 -13.42 6.76 27.49
N ARG A 254 -14.75 6.93 27.49
CA ARG A 254 -15.60 6.88 26.29
C ARG A 254 -15.36 8.07 25.34
N ARG A 255 -15.23 9.28 25.87
CA ARG A 255 -14.92 10.48 25.08
C ARG A 255 -13.52 10.40 24.49
N ALA A 256 -12.55 9.90 25.25
CA ALA A 256 -11.18 9.72 24.78
C ALA A 256 -11.06 8.73 23.62
N VAL A 257 -11.76 7.58 23.70
CA VAL A 257 -11.82 6.61 22.59
C VAL A 257 -12.45 7.25 21.35
N LEU A 258 -13.56 7.98 21.52
CA LEU A 258 -14.26 8.62 20.40
C LEU A 258 -13.40 9.72 19.75
N THR A 259 -12.72 10.56 20.54
CA THR A 259 -11.79 11.58 20.00
C THR A 259 -10.59 10.95 19.30
N LEU A 260 -10.04 9.86 19.83
CA LEU A 260 -8.88 9.18 19.24
C LEU A 260 -9.26 8.49 17.93
N ALA A 261 -10.45 7.86 17.87
CA ALA A 261 -10.96 7.26 16.64
C ALA A 261 -11.20 8.31 15.55
N ILE A 262 -11.87 9.43 15.87
CA ILE A 262 -12.12 10.51 14.91
C ILE A 262 -10.81 11.16 14.45
N ALA A 263 -9.89 11.44 15.39
CA ALA A 263 -8.60 12.05 15.05
C ALA A 263 -7.72 11.11 14.21
N SER A 264 -7.72 9.81 14.50
CA SER A 264 -7.03 8.81 13.69
C SER A 264 -7.60 8.75 12.27
N VAL A 265 -8.93 8.75 12.12
CA VAL A 265 -9.58 8.80 10.80
C VAL A 265 -9.17 10.07 10.03
N ALA A 266 -9.23 11.23 10.67
CA ALA A 266 -8.86 12.50 10.05
C ALA A 266 -7.39 12.52 9.59
N VAL A 267 -6.46 12.13 10.47
CA VAL A 267 -5.02 12.09 10.15
C VAL A 267 -4.73 11.09 9.04
N MET A 268 -5.36 9.92 9.07
CA MET A 268 -5.16 8.89 8.05
C MET A 268 -5.67 9.34 6.67
N LEU A 269 -6.79 10.08 6.61
CA LEU A 269 -7.30 10.66 5.36
C LEU A 269 -6.35 11.72 4.79
N VAL A 270 -5.79 12.57 5.65
CA VAL A 270 -4.78 13.56 5.24
C VAL A 270 -3.52 12.86 4.72
N ALA A 271 -3.00 11.87 5.46
CA ALA A 271 -1.85 11.09 5.03
C ALA A 271 -2.09 10.41 3.68
N ARG A 272 -3.25 9.77 3.50
CA ARG A 272 -3.66 9.16 2.24
C ARG A 272 -3.72 10.16 1.08
N SER A 273 -4.15 11.39 1.34
CA SER A 273 -4.18 12.46 0.34
C SER A 273 -2.78 12.92 -0.04
N ILE A 274 -1.89 13.07 0.94
CA ILE A 274 -0.50 13.48 0.72
C ILE A 274 0.23 12.42 -0.11
N VAL A 275 0.11 11.13 0.25
CA VAL A 275 0.76 10.03 -0.48
C VAL A 275 0.31 9.99 -1.95
N ARG A 276 -1.00 10.09 -2.22
CA ARG A 276 -1.49 10.14 -3.62
C ARG A 276 -0.87 11.29 -4.40
N LYS A 277 -0.87 12.49 -3.81
CA LYS A 277 -0.31 13.67 -4.46
C LYS A 277 1.19 13.53 -4.76
N ILE A 278 1.96 12.95 -3.82
CA ILE A 278 3.39 12.71 -4.03
C ILE A 278 3.61 11.71 -5.18
N LEU A 279 2.81 10.64 -5.24
CA LEU A 279 2.92 9.63 -6.29
C LEU A 279 2.59 10.18 -7.67
N ASP A 280 1.56 11.03 -7.77
CA ASP A 280 1.17 11.68 -9.02
C ASP A 280 2.26 12.63 -9.56
N GLU A 281 3.12 13.16 -8.69
CA GLU A 281 4.19 14.12 -9.03
C GLU A 281 5.59 13.46 -9.18
N ALA A 282 5.73 12.15 -8.96
CA ALA A 282 7.02 11.50 -8.77
C ALA A 282 7.90 11.14 -10.02
N PRO A 283 7.52 11.30 -11.31
CA PRO A 283 8.25 10.57 -12.35
C PRO A 283 9.50 11.31 -12.84
N VAL A 284 10.59 11.39 -12.07
CA VAL A 284 11.86 11.93 -12.58
C VAL A 284 13.10 11.38 -11.87
N VAL A 285 13.52 10.14 -12.17
CA VAL A 285 14.94 9.74 -12.00
C VAL A 285 15.41 8.75 -13.08
N VAL A 286 14.52 7.96 -13.68
CA VAL A 286 14.91 6.95 -14.69
C VAL A 286 14.94 7.56 -16.10
N VAL A 287 16.08 7.46 -16.79
CA VAL A 287 16.29 8.05 -18.12
C VAL A 287 15.56 7.27 -19.21
N ASP A 288 15.43 5.95 -19.08
CA ASP A 288 14.79 5.09 -20.08
C ASP A 288 13.26 5.04 -19.99
N PRO A 289 12.54 5.07 -21.13
CA PRO A 289 11.08 5.02 -21.15
C PRO A 289 10.52 3.70 -20.59
N GLY A 290 11.10 2.55 -20.94
CA GLY A 290 10.67 1.25 -20.40
C GLY A 290 10.93 1.10 -18.90
N GLY A 291 12.08 1.58 -18.41
CA GLY A 291 12.38 1.62 -16.98
C GLY A 291 11.44 2.54 -16.19
N ARG A 292 11.05 3.69 -16.77
CA ARG A 292 10.03 4.57 -16.17
C ARG A 292 8.68 3.90 -16.07
N ALA A 293 8.21 3.23 -17.14
CA ALA A 293 6.95 2.51 -17.16
C ALA A 293 6.93 1.38 -16.12
N ALA A 294 8.01 0.60 -16.02
CA ALA A 294 8.16 -0.46 -15.03
C ALA A 294 8.06 0.09 -13.60
N VAL A 295 8.83 1.15 -13.29
CA VAL A 295 8.81 1.77 -11.96
C VAL A 295 7.44 2.36 -11.64
N SER A 296 6.77 3.04 -12.58
CA SER A 296 5.44 3.58 -12.33
C SER A 296 4.40 2.49 -12.07
N ALA A 297 4.42 1.41 -12.87
CA ALA A 297 3.50 0.29 -12.70
C ALA A 297 3.75 -0.44 -11.38
N MET A 298 5.02 -0.67 -11.01
CA MET A 298 5.39 -1.24 -9.72
C MET A 298 4.97 -0.33 -8.56
N LEU A 299 5.27 0.97 -8.59
CA LEU A 299 4.86 1.90 -7.53
C LEU A 299 3.34 1.95 -7.39
N GLN A 300 2.59 1.96 -8.49
CA GLN A 300 1.13 1.93 -8.45
C GLN A 300 0.60 0.62 -7.86
N SER A 301 1.21 -0.51 -8.23
CA SER A 301 0.93 -1.83 -7.65
C SER A 301 1.13 -1.84 -6.14
N LEU A 302 2.34 -1.46 -5.70
CA LEU A 302 2.76 -1.52 -4.30
C LEU A 302 1.95 -0.56 -3.41
N THR A 303 1.59 0.60 -3.93
CA THR A 303 0.79 1.60 -3.19
C THR A 303 -0.69 1.22 -3.09
N SER A 304 -1.19 0.37 -4.00
CA SER A 304 -2.54 -0.18 -3.91
C SER A 304 -2.75 -0.95 -2.58
N GLY A 305 -1.77 -1.78 -2.20
CA GLY A 305 -1.79 -2.50 -0.91
C GLY A 305 -1.86 -1.56 0.29
N LEU A 306 -1.12 -0.46 0.28
CA LEU A 306 -1.18 0.57 1.33
C LEU A 306 -2.60 1.13 1.47
N PHE A 307 -3.26 1.43 0.34
CA PHE A 307 -4.61 1.97 0.37
C PHE A 307 -5.65 0.98 0.90
N VAL A 308 -5.48 -0.31 0.64
CA VAL A 308 -6.33 -1.38 1.22
C VAL A 308 -6.14 -1.42 2.73
N LEU A 309 -4.91 -1.49 3.21
CA LEU A 309 -4.60 -1.54 4.64
C LEU A 309 -5.09 -0.29 5.38
N VAL A 310 -4.85 0.90 4.81
CA VAL A 310 -5.37 2.18 5.33
C VAL A 310 -6.90 2.16 5.40
N THR A 311 -7.56 1.65 4.36
CA THR A 311 -9.03 1.56 4.32
C THR A 311 -9.55 0.60 5.39
N LEU A 312 -8.91 -0.54 5.58
CA LEU A 312 -9.26 -1.50 6.64
C LEU A 312 -9.13 -0.88 8.04
N VAL A 313 -8.03 -0.15 8.30
CA VAL A 313 -7.82 0.54 9.58
C VAL A 313 -8.87 1.64 9.79
N LEU A 314 -9.23 2.38 8.75
CA LEU A 314 -10.29 3.38 8.80
C LEU A 314 -11.65 2.74 9.13
N VAL A 315 -11.99 1.61 8.51
CA VAL A 315 -13.22 0.85 8.79
C VAL A 315 -13.22 0.35 10.24
N LEU A 316 -12.09 -0.18 10.73
CA LEU A 316 -11.96 -0.64 12.11
C LEU A 316 -12.11 0.53 13.11
N ALA A 317 -11.47 1.66 12.84
CA ALA A 317 -11.58 2.87 13.67
C ALA A 317 -13.01 3.39 13.71
N ALA A 318 -13.71 3.40 12.57
CA ALA A 318 -15.12 3.77 12.48
C ALA A 318 -16.00 2.80 13.28
N ALA A 319 -15.78 1.49 13.17
CA ALA A 319 -16.50 0.48 13.92
C ALA A 319 -16.30 0.65 15.44
N VAL A 320 -15.07 0.90 15.88
CA VAL A 320 -14.76 1.20 17.30
C VAL A 320 -15.49 2.46 17.76
N ALA A 321 -15.53 3.52 16.94
CA ALA A 321 -16.26 4.74 17.25
C ALA A 321 -17.76 4.49 17.41
N VAL A 322 -18.37 3.70 16.52
CA VAL A 322 -19.80 3.33 16.59
C VAL A 322 -20.10 2.53 17.86
N VAL A 323 -19.28 1.51 18.18
CA VAL A 323 -19.46 0.70 19.40
C VAL A 323 -19.29 1.54 20.66
N ALA A 324 -18.29 2.43 20.69
CA ALA A 324 -18.08 3.35 21.81
C ALA A 324 -19.26 4.33 21.99
N PHE A 325 -19.84 4.79 20.88
CA PHE A 325 -21.03 5.65 20.88
C PHE A 325 -22.27 4.90 21.40
N LEU A 326 -22.55 3.69 20.91
CA LEU A 326 -23.68 2.86 21.35
C LEU A 326 -23.62 2.49 22.83
N ARG A 327 -22.41 2.36 23.39
CA ARG A 327 -22.18 2.13 24.82
C ARG A 327 -22.17 3.41 25.65
N SER A 328 -22.31 4.60 25.07
CA SER A 328 -22.31 5.85 25.83
C SER A 328 -23.64 6.04 26.59
N GLU A 329 -23.56 6.32 27.89
CA GLU A 329 -24.71 6.61 28.76
C GLU A 329 -25.19 8.04 28.57
N GLN A 330 -25.37 8.46 27.33
CA GLN A 330 -26.21 9.62 27.07
C GLN A 330 -27.68 9.15 27.23
N PRO A 331 -28.56 9.94 27.88
CA PRO A 331 -29.94 9.53 28.20
C PRO A 331 -30.77 9.10 26.96
N LEU A 332 -30.27 9.37 25.76
CA LEU A 332 -30.84 8.99 24.47
C LEU A 332 -30.61 7.52 24.08
N ALA A 333 -29.54 6.86 24.52
CA ALA A 333 -29.27 5.44 24.21
C ALA A 333 -30.24 4.48 24.94
N VAL A 334 -30.71 4.88 26.13
CA VAL A 334 -31.70 4.13 26.92
C VAL A 334 -33.09 4.18 26.27
N ARG A 335 -33.43 5.29 25.61
CA ARG A 335 -34.76 5.48 24.98
C ARG A 335 -34.92 4.73 23.65
N TRP A 336 -33.82 4.45 22.95
CA TRP A 336 -33.83 3.60 21.76
C TRP A 336 -34.06 2.11 22.11
N ARG A 337 -33.61 1.63 23.27
CA ARG A 337 -33.96 0.26 23.73
C ARG A 337 -35.44 0.11 24.11
N GLY A 338 -36.12 1.19 24.48
CA GLY A 338 -37.56 1.19 24.79
C GLY A 338 -38.46 1.58 23.61
N GLY A 339 -37.89 1.93 22.44
CA GLY A 339 -38.59 2.64 21.36
C GLY A 339 -39.04 1.78 20.18
N ALA A 340 -38.97 0.45 20.26
CA ALA A 340 -39.45 -0.43 19.19
C ALA A 340 -40.99 -0.51 19.10
N GLY A 341 -41.72 0.19 19.99
CA GLY A 341 -43.17 0.07 20.09
C GLY A 341 -44.01 0.95 19.17
N HIS A 342 -43.62 2.21 18.87
CA HIS A 342 -44.59 3.19 18.35
C HIS A 342 -44.03 3.98 17.16
N LEU A 343 -43.83 3.31 16.03
CA LEU A 343 -43.55 3.91 14.74
C LEU A 343 -44.84 4.06 13.93
N ARG A 344 -45.55 5.20 14.04
CA ARG A 344 -46.48 5.61 12.97
C ARG A 344 -46.77 7.11 12.78
N GLY A 345 -46.07 8.05 13.42
CA GLY A 345 -46.46 9.47 13.24
C GLY A 345 -45.47 10.58 13.59
N GLY A 346 -44.15 10.33 13.59
CA GLY A 346 -43.19 11.25 14.20
C GLY A 346 -41.99 11.68 13.34
N ALA A 347 -42.06 11.59 12.01
CA ALA A 347 -40.88 11.88 11.18
C ALA A 347 -40.40 13.35 11.29
N TRP A 348 -41.30 14.31 11.48
CA TRP A 348 -40.98 15.74 11.49
C TRP A 348 -40.68 16.32 12.88
N SER A 349 -41.10 15.67 13.98
CA SER A 349 -40.85 16.15 15.36
C SER A 349 -39.55 15.59 15.98
N VAL A 350 -39.01 14.51 15.39
CA VAL A 350 -37.69 13.96 15.77
C VAL A 350 -36.56 14.80 15.20
N ILE A 351 -36.76 15.41 14.02
CA ILE A 351 -35.75 16.21 13.32
C ILE A 351 -35.48 17.55 14.03
N SER A 352 -36.48 18.18 14.65
CA SER A 352 -36.29 19.45 15.36
C SER A 352 -35.76 19.31 16.78
N ARG A 353 -35.91 18.14 17.42
CA ARG A 353 -35.56 17.92 18.83
C ARG A 353 -34.18 17.26 19.04
N HIS A 354 -33.52 16.73 18.01
CA HIS A 354 -32.27 15.94 18.12
C HIS A 354 -31.16 16.43 17.17
N ARG A 355 -30.94 17.76 17.11
CA ARG A 355 -29.96 18.44 16.23
C ARG A 355 -28.52 17.92 16.34
N ASP A 356 -28.05 17.58 17.55
CA ASP A 356 -26.68 17.09 17.78
C ASP A 356 -26.46 15.66 17.24
N ALA A 357 -27.49 14.80 17.34
CA ALA A 357 -27.42 13.42 16.86
C ALA A 357 -27.52 13.35 15.33
N THR A 358 -28.34 14.21 14.72
CA THR A 358 -28.39 14.35 13.26
C THR A 358 -27.09 14.88 12.68
N ALA A 359 -26.40 15.79 13.39
CA ALA A 359 -25.10 16.31 12.93
C ALA A 359 -24.01 15.24 12.94
N MET A 360 -23.93 14.40 13.99
CA MET A 360 -22.94 13.31 14.05
C MET A 360 -23.25 12.16 13.08
N VAL A 361 -24.53 11.81 12.90
CA VAL A 361 -24.93 10.79 11.92
C VAL A 361 -24.73 11.30 10.49
N ALA A 362 -25.07 12.55 10.20
CA ALA A 362 -24.81 13.17 8.91
C ALA A 362 -23.30 13.30 8.63
N PHE A 363 -22.49 13.60 9.64
CA PHE A 363 -21.03 13.64 9.51
C PHE A 363 -20.44 12.23 9.28
N GLY A 364 -20.88 11.23 10.04
CA GLY A 364 -20.45 9.85 9.85
C GLY A 364 -20.88 9.27 8.51
N LEU A 365 -22.09 9.61 8.04
CA LEU A 365 -22.63 9.19 6.75
C LEU A 365 -21.97 9.96 5.59
N ALA A 366 -21.63 11.24 5.79
CA ALA A 366 -20.80 12.00 4.84
C ALA A 366 -19.41 11.38 4.70
N VAL A 367 -18.75 11.03 5.81
CA VAL A 367 -17.45 10.36 5.80
C VAL A 367 -17.56 8.97 5.13
N ALA A 368 -18.60 8.20 5.43
CA ALA A 368 -18.83 6.90 4.79
C ALA A 368 -19.08 7.02 3.27
N VAL A 369 -19.84 8.02 2.83
CA VAL A 369 -20.10 8.29 1.40
C VAL A 369 -18.82 8.74 0.68
N ILE A 370 -17.97 9.55 1.34
CA ILE A 370 -16.64 9.94 0.82
C ILE A 370 -15.71 8.73 0.71
N VAL A 371 -15.80 7.78 1.65
CA VAL A 371 -14.96 6.58 1.71
C VAL A 371 -15.34 5.56 0.63
N VAL A 372 -16.62 5.42 0.30
CA VAL A 372 -17.11 4.41 -0.66
C VAL A 372 -17.13 4.91 -2.11
N GLY A 373 -17.25 6.23 -2.32
CA GLY A 373 -17.61 6.77 -3.64
C GLY A 373 -16.48 7.26 -4.56
N GLY A 374 -15.24 7.35 -4.08
CA GLY A 374 -14.21 8.13 -4.78
C GLY A 374 -14.46 9.65 -4.69
N ILE A 375 -13.49 10.48 -5.05
CA ILE A 375 -13.60 11.94 -4.90
C ILE A 375 -14.09 12.55 -6.22
N GLY A 376 -15.41 12.51 -6.45
CA GLY A 376 -16.04 13.38 -7.45
C GLY A 376 -16.30 14.78 -6.89
N LEU A 377 -16.18 15.82 -7.72
CA LEU A 377 -16.45 17.22 -7.33
C LEU A 377 -17.88 17.40 -6.76
N ALA A 378 -18.83 16.57 -7.21
CA ALA A 378 -20.19 16.49 -6.67
C ALA A 378 -20.25 15.95 -5.23
N GLN A 379 -19.43 14.95 -4.87
CA GLN A 379 -19.37 14.41 -3.51
C GLN A 379 -18.63 15.35 -2.55
N PHE A 380 -17.64 16.09 -3.04
CA PHE A 380 -17.02 17.18 -2.28
C PHE A 380 -18.03 18.29 -1.95
N LEU A 381 -18.86 18.70 -2.92
CA LEU A 381 -19.93 19.68 -2.68
C LEU A 381 -20.97 19.16 -1.68
N VAL A 382 -21.36 17.88 -1.77
CA VAL A 382 -22.28 17.26 -0.79
C VAL A 382 -21.64 17.19 0.60
N ALA A 383 -20.34 16.86 0.70
CA ALA A 383 -19.60 16.87 1.96
C ALA A 383 -19.49 18.27 2.57
N VAL A 384 -19.24 19.30 1.75
CA VAL A 384 -19.18 20.70 2.16
C VAL A 384 -20.56 21.19 2.61
N VAL A 385 -21.64 20.84 1.92
CA VAL A 385 -23.01 21.16 2.33
C VAL A 385 -23.36 20.49 3.65
N LEU A 386 -23.00 19.21 3.84
CA LEU A 386 -23.24 18.50 5.10
C LEU A 386 -22.39 19.03 6.25
N ALA A 387 -21.14 19.42 5.98
CA ALA A 387 -20.27 20.10 6.96
C ALA A 387 -20.79 21.49 7.31
N ALA A 388 -21.31 22.25 6.35
CA ALA A 388 -21.94 23.55 6.57
C ALA A 388 -23.23 23.43 7.39
N VAL A 389 -24.04 22.39 7.16
CA VAL A 389 -25.24 22.09 7.97
C VAL A 389 -24.86 21.68 9.40
N GLY A 390 -23.81 20.87 9.57
CA GLY A 390 -23.28 20.50 10.89
C GLY A 390 -22.71 21.69 11.66
N ALA A 391 -21.95 22.56 10.98
CA ALA A 391 -21.38 23.78 11.56
C ALA A 391 -22.47 24.82 11.91
N TRP A 392 -23.47 25.00 11.04
CA TRP A 392 -24.61 25.89 11.30
C TRP A 392 -25.46 25.41 12.48
N ALA A 393 -25.69 24.10 12.60
CA ALA A 393 -26.40 23.52 13.73
C ALA A 393 -25.64 23.69 15.07
N TRP A 394 -24.31 23.75 15.02
CA TRP A 394 -23.46 23.97 16.19
C TRP A 394 -23.36 25.44 16.61
N TRP A 395 -23.57 26.40 15.69
CA TRP A 395 -23.33 27.83 15.90
C TRP A 395 -24.59 28.69 16.14
N ALA A 396 -25.80 28.18 15.88
CA ALA A 396 -27.03 28.96 16.05
C ALA A 396 -27.36 29.25 17.55
N PRO A 397 -27.64 30.51 17.94
CA PRO A 397 -27.97 30.87 19.33
C PRO A 397 -29.24 30.17 19.83
N ARG A 398 -29.22 29.76 21.12
CA ARG A 398 -30.37 29.16 21.79
C ARG A 398 -31.47 30.22 21.94
N ALA A 399 -32.67 29.90 21.50
CA ALA A 399 -33.84 30.70 21.84
C ALA A 399 -34.22 30.34 23.28
N ASP A 400 -33.78 31.15 24.23
CA ASP A 400 -34.21 31.07 25.62
C ASP A 400 -35.69 31.49 25.68
N GLY A 401 -36.59 30.50 25.71
CA GLY A 401 -38.01 30.70 25.88
C GLY A 401 -38.38 30.67 27.36
N ASP A 402 -38.14 31.76 28.08
CA ASP A 402 -38.80 32.03 29.35
C ASP A 402 -40.24 32.47 29.07
N GLY A 403 -41.12 31.50 28.88
CA GLY A 403 -42.54 31.65 29.13
C GLY A 403 -42.82 31.27 30.58
N ASP A 404 -42.47 32.14 31.53
CA ASP A 404 -42.92 31.96 32.91
C ASP A 404 -44.38 32.41 33.03
N GLY A 405 -45.17 31.54 33.63
CA GLY A 405 -46.60 31.65 33.76
C GLY A 405 -46.99 32.77 34.72
N THR A 406 -48.05 33.46 34.31
CA THR A 406 -49.19 33.83 35.15
C THR A 406 -49.20 33.19 36.56
N ASP A 407 -48.74 33.92 37.57
CA ASP A 407 -49.33 33.85 38.91
C ASP A 407 -48.91 35.08 39.74
N ARG A 408 -49.91 35.78 40.30
CA ARG A 408 -49.87 36.99 41.14
C ARG A 408 -50.19 38.32 40.44
N ALA A 409 -51.48 38.58 40.25
CA ALA A 409 -52.04 39.91 40.44
C ALA A 409 -53.53 39.82 40.81
N GLY A 410 -53.87 40.32 42.01
CA GLY A 410 -55.22 40.74 42.36
C GLY A 410 -56.01 39.80 43.28
N ASP A 411 -55.92 40.02 44.60
CA ASP A 411 -57.11 40.40 45.36
C ASP A 411 -56.72 40.98 46.74
N VAL A 412 -56.79 42.30 46.85
CA VAL A 412 -56.80 43.06 48.11
C VAL A 412 -57.87 44.14 47.95
N GLY A 413 -58.88 44.11 48.82
CA GLY A 413 -59.64 45.30 49.21
C GLY A 413 -61.11 45.31 48.80
N GLY A 414 -61.98 44.99 49.76
CA GLY A 414 -63.42 45.22 49.66
C GLY A 414 -64.09 45.09 51.02
N ALA A 415 -63.82 46.05 51.91
CA ALA A 415 -64.70 46.37 53.04
C ALA A 415 -65.75 47.37 52.53
N ASP A 416 -67.04 47.07 52.73
CA ASP A 416 -68.01 47.98 53.36
C ASP A 416 -69.43 47.37 53.38
N ASP A 417 -70.02 47.42 54.58
CA ASP A 417 -71.43 47.67 54.94
C ASP A 417 -72.58 47.03 54.15
N VAL A 418 -73.37 46.17 54.85
CA VAL A 418 -74.82 46.38 55.04
C VAL A 418 -75.30 45.78 56.39
N ALA A 419 -75.58 46.71 57.31
CA ALA A 419 -76.71 46.81 58.23
C ALA A 419 -77.37 45.58 58.89
N VAL A 420 -77.28 45.60 60.23
CA VAL A 420 -78.24 45.08 61.20
C VAL A 420 -79.59 45.78 61.06
N GLY A 421 -80.69 45.01 61.05
CA GLY A 421 -82.06 45.54 61.06
C GLY A 421 -83.15 44.48 61.29
N ALA A 422 -83.33 44.13 62.57
CA ALA A 422 -84.57 43.75 63.26
C ALA A 422 -85.53 42.69 62.67
N GLY A 423 -85.81 41.65 63.47
CA GLY A 423 -86.96 40.78 63.23
C GLY A 423 -87.17 39.55 64.12
N ARG A 424 -86.86 39.58 65.43
CA ARG A 424 -87.75 39.13 66.54
C ARG A 424 -87.08 39.23 67.91
#